data_AF-A0ABD6CZT7-F1
#
_entry.id   AF-A0ABD6CZT7-F1
#
_cell.length_a   1.000
_cell.length_b   1.000
_cell.length_c   1.000
_cell.angle_alpha   90.00
_cell.angle_beta   90.00
_cell.angle_gamma   90.00
#
_symmetry.space_group_name_H-M   'P 1'
#
loop_
_entity.id
_entity.type
_entity.pdbx_description
1 polymer ?
#
loop_
_entity_poly.entity_id
_entity_poly.type
_entity_poly.pdbx_seq_one_letter_code
_entity_poly.pdbx_strand_id
1 'polypeptide(L)' 'MELEEGMVRKIAISVGAVGVFVALVVGIGATYNDGGLGSTGGLALIATIAVFILAMAGVGLLLAD' A
#
# COMPACT_ATOMS: atom_id res chain seq x y z
N MET A 1 2.59 -26.87 -8.34
CA MET A 1 2.19 -25.79 -9.25
C MET A 1 3.47 -25.06 -9.63
N GLU A 2 3.96 -25.28 -10.84
CA GLU A 2 5.14 -24.60 -11.38
C GLU A 2 4.65 -23.26 -11.92
N LEU A 3 4.61 -22.27 -11.03
CA LEU A 3 4.28 -20.90 -11.45
C LEU A 3 5.48 -20.42 -12.26
N GLU A 4 5.26 -20.10 -13.54
CA GLU A 4 6.30 -19.49 -14.37
C GLU A 4 6.94 -18.32 -13.59
N GLU A 5 8.27 -18.26 -13.59
CA GLU A 5 9.06 -17.35 -12.73
C GLU A 5 8.61 -15.88 -12.86
N GLY A 6 8.14 -15.50 -14.07
CA GLY A 6 7.55 -14.19 -14.34
C GLY A 6 6.23 -13.92 -13.61
N MET A 7 5.38 -14.94 -13.42
CA MET A 7 4.07 -14.78 -12.77
C MET A 7 4.21 -14.64 -11.25
N VAL A 8 5.12 -15.41 -10.64
CA VAL A 8 5.44 -15.27 -9.20
C VAL A 8 5.94 -13.86 -8.90
N ARG A 9 6.80 -13.32 -9.75
CA ARG A 9 7.33 -11.95 -9.58
C ARG A 9 6.23 -10.89 -9.67
N LYS A 10 5.32 -10.98 -10.65
CA LYS A 10 4.20 -10.03 -10.79
C LYS A 10 3.28 -10.05 -9.55
N ILE A 11 2.98 -11.25 -9.03
CA ILE A 11 2.20 -11.43 -7.80
C ILE A 11 2.95 -10.86 -6.60
N ALA A 12 4.23 -11.20 -6.42
CA ALA A 12 5.03 -10.75 -5.29
C ALA A 12 5.14 -9.22 -5.22
N ILE A 13 5.29 -8.54 -6.36
CA ILE A 13 5.33 -7.06 -6.41
C ILE A 13 3.99 -6.46 -5.98
N SER A 14 2.88 -7.00 -6.47
CA SER A 14 1.54 -6.50 -6.16
C SER A 14 1.19 -6.73 -4.69
N VAL A 15 1.46 -7.93 -4.16
CA VAL A 15 1.27 -8.28 -2.75
C VAL A 15 2.16 -7.42 -1.86
N GLY A 16 3.42 -7.19 -2.27
CA GLY A 16 4.34 -6.31 -1.56
C GLY A 16 3.82 -4.88 -1.45
N ALA A 17 3.28 -4.32 -2.53
CA ALA A 17 2.68 -2.98 -2.53
C ALA A 17 1.49 -2.87 -1.56
N VAL A 18 0.62 -3.88 -1.53
CA VAL A 18 -0.49 -3.96 -0.56
C VAL A 18 0.05 -4.08 0.87
N GLY A 19 1.08 -4.89 1.10
CA GLY A 19 1.72 -5.04 2.41
C GLY A 19 2.28 -3.71 2.94
N VAL A 20 2.92 -2.92 2.07
CA VAL A 20 3.40 -1.57 2.41
C VAL A 20 2.24 -0.66 2.80
N PHE A 21 1.13 -0.69 2.06
CA PHE A 21 -0.04 0.10 2.39
C PHE A 21 -0.62 -0.26 3.76
N VAL A 22 -0.76 -1.56 4.06
CA VAL A 22 -1.22 -2.03 5.36
C VAL A 22 -0.28 -1.53 6.48
N ALA A 23 1.04 -1.63 6.28
CA ALA A 23 2.01 -1.16 7.25
C ALA A 23 1.88 0.35 7.53
N LEU A 24 1.65 1.16 6.48
CA LEU A 24 1.43 2.60 6.63
C LEU A 24 0.15 2.90 7.42
N VAL A 25 -0.96 2.22 7.10
CA VAL A 25 -2.23 2.39 7.82
C VAL A 25 -2.07 2.02 9.31
N VAL A 26 -1.42 0.90 9.59
CA VAL A 26 -1.13 0.46 10.97
C VAL A 26 -0.23 1.48 11.68
N GLY A 27 0.81 1.99 11.02
CA GLY A 27 1.70 3.01 11.57
C GLY A 27 0.97 4.31 11.90
N ILE A 28 0.04 4.75 11.04
CA ILE A 28 -0.79 5.93 11.30
C ILE A 28 -1.74 5.68 12.47
N GLY A 29 -2.39 4.51 12.50
CA GLY A 29 -3.20 4.11 13.65
C GLY A 29 -2.39 4.16 14.94
N ALA A 30 -1.22 3.53 14.99
CA ALA A 30 -0.37 3.53 16.17
C ALA A 30 0.12 4.93 16.59
N THR A 31 0.35 5.83 15.63
CA THR A 31 0.89 7.18 15.89
C THR A 31 -0.19 8.18 16.31
N TYR A 32 -1.38 8.10 15.71
CA TYR A 32 -2.43 9.12 15.83
C TYR A 32 -3.67 8.66 16.63
N ASN A 33 -3.70 7.43 17.12
CA ASN A 33 -4.82 6.91 17.89
C ASN A 33 -4.77 7.40 19.36
N ASP A 34 -5.28 8.62 19.58
CA ASP A 34 -5.47 9.22 20.90
C ASP A 34 -6.97 9.32 21.22
N GLY A 35 -7.62 8.17 21.42
CA GLY A 35 -9.08 8.07 21.56
C GLY A 35 -9.88 8.07 20.24
N GLY A 36 -9.18 8.10 19.11
CA GLY A 36 -9.71 8.04 17.75
C GLY A 36 -8.73 8.66 16.75
N LEU A 37 -9.07 8.66 15.46
CA LEU A 37 -8.32 9.44 14.47
C LEU A 37 -8.78 10.90 14.56
N GLY A 38 -8.04 11.72 15.31
CA GLY A 38 -8.20 13.18 15.26
C GLY A 38 -8.01 13.73 13.84
N SER A 39 -8.30 15.03 13.62
CA SER A 39 -8.26 15.67 12.29
C SER A 39 -6.97 15.37 11.50
N THR A 40 -5.81 15.50 12.15
CA THR A 40 -4.50 15.21 11.54
C THR A 40 -4.34 13.73 11.16
N GLY A 41 -4.78 12.80 12.01
CA GLY A 41 -4.72 11.36 11.73
C GLY A 41 -5.62 10.96 10.57
N GLY A 42 -6.82 11.55 10.49
CA GLY A 42 -7.72 11.37 9.34
C GLY A 42 -7.10 11.87 8.04
N LEU A 43 -6.51 13.07 8.04
CA LEU A 43 -5.80 13.60 6.86
C LEU A 43 -4.60 12.73 6.47
N ALA A 44 -3.83 12.24 7.43
CA ALA A 44 -2.71 11.32 7.17
C ALA A 44 -3.18 10.01 6.53
N LEU A 45 -4.33 9.47 6.97
CA LEU A 45 -4.93 8.27 6.39
C LEU A 45 -5.34 8.50 4.92
N ILE A 46 -6.02 9.63 4.64
CA ILE A 46 -6.41 9.99 3.28
C ILE A 46 -5.19 10.20 2.38
N ALA A 47 -4.16 10.91 2.86
CA ALA A 47 -2.91 11.10 2.14
C ALA A 47 -2.24 9.75 1.80
N THR A 48 -2.29 8.79 2.72
CA THR A 48 -1.77 7.43 2.51
C THR A 48 -2.54 6.67 1.43
N ILE A 49 -3.86 6.82 1.39
CA ILE A 49 -4.68 6.24 0.32
C ILE A 49 -4.28 6.84 -1.04
N ALA A 50 -4.10 8.17 -1.12
CA ALA A 50 -3.66 8.82 -2.35
C ALA A 50 -2.28 8.31 -2.81
N VAL A 51 -1.31 8.21 -1.89
CA VAL A 51 0.02 7.63 -2.16
C VAL A 51 -0.10 6.18 -2.63
N PHE A 52 -0.97 5.38 -2.03
CA PHE A 52 -1.17 3.99 -2.43
C PHE A 52 -1.74 3.88 -3.86
N ILE A 53 -2.71 4.73 -4.22
CA ILE A 53 -3.24 4.76 -5.58
C ILE A 53 -2.14 5.09 -6.59
N LEU A 54 -1.30 6.09 -6.30
CA LEU A 54 -0.17 6.45 -7.15
C LEU A 54 0.88 5.32 -7.23
N ALA A 55 1.14 4.65 -6.12
CA ALA A 55 2.04 3.50 -6.09
C ALA A 55 1.50 2.35 -6.95
N MET A 56 0.20 2.05 -6.88
CA MET A 56 -0.44 1.01 -7.70
C MET A 56 -0.47 1.39 -9.18
N ALA A 57 -0.66 2.66 -9.52
CA ALA A 57 -0.49 3.14 -10.89
C ALA A 57 0.95 2.91 -11.38
N GLY A 58 1.95 3.22 -10.55
CA GLY A 58 3.36 2.94 -10.83
C GLY A 58 3.66 1.45 -11.00
N VAL A 59 3.09 0.58 -10.17
CA VAL A 59 3.19 -0.89 -10.31
C VAL A 59 2.56 -1.33 -11.63
N GLY A 60 1.42 -0.78 -12.01
CA GLY A 60 0.78 -1.05 -13.31
C GLY A 60 1.68 -0.69 -14.49
N LEU A 61 2.36 0.46 -14.44
CA LEU A 61 3.34 0.86 -15.46
C LEU A 61 4.58 -0.04 -15.44
N LEU A 62 5.07 -0.45 -14.27
CA LEU A 62 6.22 -1.34 -14.12
C LEU A 62 5.95 -2.76 -14.65
N LEU A 63 4.69 -3.20 -14.63
CA LEU A 63 4.26 -4.53 -15.05
C LEU A 63 3.69 -4.55 -16.48
N ALA A 64 3.65 -3.41 -17.17
CA ALA A 64 3.05 -3.25 -18.50
C ALA A 64 3.81 -4.00 -19.63
N ASP A 65 4.95 -4.62 -19.31
CA ASP A 65 5.73 -5.49 -20.20
C ASP A 65 5.19 -6.94 -20.24
#